data_AF-A0A9X8GVI3-F1
#
_entry.id   AF-A0A9X8GVI3-F1
#
_cell.length_a   1.000
_cell.length_b   1.000
_cell.length_c   1.000
_cell.angle_alpha   90.00
_cell.angle_beta   90.00
_cell.angle_gamma   90.00
#
_symmetry.space_group_name_H-M   'P 1'
#
loop_
_entity.id
_entity.type
_entity.pdbx_description
1 polymer ?
#
loop_
_entity_poly.entity_id
_entity_poly.type
_entity_poly.pdbx_seq_one_letter_code
_entity_poly.pdbx_strand_id
1 'polypeptide(L)'
;MPSMKPIILLPLLLLSLPAAAVFKCQSPDGKVAFQETPCANAEKQSDVRTFAAPSPSPATAQDMRSPADRSAINVAILQGHPVRGMTLKELQSAMGAPTRINTGDYPGGFTEQRIYERDNGTFYVYTESGVVRSIQTSAAIARTPSQQARACPSEFDIKNEEVSANSISLTEPQRRDKQRKIADMRACR
;
A
#
# COMPACT_ATOMS: atom_id res chain seq x y z
N MET A 1 -65.40 26.54 -25.35
CA MET A 1 -65.23 25.14 -25.80
C MET A 1 -63.74 24.88 -26.04
N PRO A 2 -63.03 24.30 -25.07
CA PRO A 2 -61.57 24.06 -25.16
C PRO A 2 -61.28 22.75 -25.91
N SER A 3 -60.29 22.80 -26.80
CA SER A 3 -59.84 21.71 -27.67
C SER A 3 -58.74 20.88 -26.97
N MET A 4 -59.00 19.58 -26.78
CA MET A 4 -58.08 18.58 -26.19
C MET A 4 -57.05 18.11 -27.22
N LYS A 5 -55.76 18.24 -26.89
CA LYS A 5 -54.63 17.64 -27.63
C LYS A 5 -54.28 16.28 -27.03
N PRO A 6 -54.11 15.21 -27.83
CA PRO A 6 -53.72 13.90 -27.33
C PRO A 6 -52.21 13.83 -27.05
N ILE A 7 -51.88 13.40 -25.84
CA ILE A 7 -50.53 13.05 -25.39
C ILE A 7 -50.20 11.67 -25.97
N ILE A 8 -49.20 11.60 -26.85
CA ILE A 8 -48.66 10.34 -27.38
C ILE A 8 -47.64 9.80 -26.37
N LEU A 9 -47.98 8.68 -25.74
CA LEU A 9 -47.11 7.90 -24.86
C LEU A 9 -46.17 7.04 -25.73
N LEU A 10 -44.85 7.23 -25.61
CA LEU A 10 -43.82 6.42 -26.26
C LEU A 10 -43.46 5.23 -25.35
N PRO A 11 -43.61 3.96 -25.78
CA PRO A 11 -43.30 2.81 -24.94
C PRO A 11 -41.79 2.53 -24.96
N LEU A 12 -41.20 2.50 -23.77
CA LEU A 12 -39.80 2.16 -23.51
C LEU A 12 -39.63 0.63 -23.66
N LEU A 13 -39.07 0.19 -24.80
CA LEU A 13 -38.74 -1.22 -25.07
C LEU A 13 -37.52 -1.64 -24.22
N LEU A 14 -37.76 -2.47 -23.21
CA LEU A 14 -36.73 -3.13 -22.41
C LEU A 14 -36.18 -4.35 -23.19
N LEU A 15 -34.97 -4.24 -23.72
CA LEU A 15 -34.20 -5.36 -24.27
C LEU A 15 -33.60 -6.19 -23.12
N SER A 16 -34.18 -7.37 -22.85
CA SER A 16 -33.58 -8.38 -21.99
C SER A 16 -32.53 -9.18 -22.77
N LEU A 17 -31.26 -9.06 -22.41
CA LEU A 17 -30.22 -9.94 -22.94
C LEU A 17 -30.36 -11.34 -22.30
N PRO A 18 -30.31 -12.44 -23.07
CA PRO A 18 -30.26 -13.78 -22.49
C PRO A 18 -28.93 -13.99 -21.77
N ALA A 19 -28.98 -14.42 -20.52
CA ALA A 19 -27.81 -14.86 -19.78
C ALA A 19 -27.24 -16.13 -20.44
N ALA A 20 -26.05 -16.02 -21.04
CA ALA A 20 -25.37 -17.16 -21.65
C ALA A 20 -24.90 -18.11 -20.53
N ALA A 21 -25.55 -19.27 -20.42
CA ALA A 21 -25.13 -20.36 -19.55
C ALA A 21 -24.19 -21.29 -20.33
N VAL A 22 -22.95 -21.44 -19.85
CA VAL A 22 -21.97 -22.37 -20.45
C VAL A 22 -22.05 -23.70 -19.70
N PHE A 23 -22.42 -24.77 -20.40
CA PHE A 23 -22.56 -26.11 -19.85
C PHE A 23 -21.25 -26.88 -19.97
N LYS A 24 -20.83 -27.53 -18.88
CA LYS A 24 -19.69 -28.45 -18.87
C LYS A 24 -20.18 -29.86 -19.17
N CYS A 25 -19.85 -30.35 -20.37
CA CYS A 25 -20.20 -31.67 -20.85
C CYS A 25 -19.02 -32.61 -20.70
N GLN A 26 -19.24 -33.80 -20.15
CA GLN A 26 -18.20 -34.82 -20.02
C GLN A 26 -18.57 -36.04 -20.86
N SER A 27 -17.75 -36.29 -21.88
CA SER A 27 -17.95 -37.40 -22.80
C SER A 27 -17.60 -38.75 -22.16
N PRO A 28 -18.14 -39.86 -22.69
CA PRO A 28 -17.85 -41.21 -22.18
C PRO A 28 -16.35 -41.54 -22.16
N ASP A 29 -15.57 -40.92 -23.04
CA ASP A 29 -14.11 -41.04 -23.10
C ASP A 29 -13.36 -40.19 -22.05
N GLY A 30 -14.07 -39.56 -21.11
CA GLY A 30 -13.52 -38.73 -20.04
C GLY A 30 -13.10 -37.31 -20.46
N LYS A 31 -13.27 -36.95 -21.74
CA LYS A 31 -12.98 -35.60 -22.25
C LYS A 31 -14.04 -34.61 -21.78
N VAL A 32 -13.60 -33.39 -21.46
CA VAL A 32 -14.48 -32.30 -21.02
C VAL A 32 -14.56 -31.25 -22.11
N ALA A 33 -15.78 -30.92 -22.55
CA ALA A 33 -16.07 -29.84 -23.48
C ALA A 33 -17.01 -28.83 -22.83
N PHE A 34 -16.78 -27.54 -23.08
CA PHE A 34 -17.65 -26.46 -22.63
C PHE A 34 -18.45 -25.97 -23.83
N GLN A 35 -19.79 -26.03 -23.72
CA GLN A 35 -20.70 -25.69 -24.82
C GLN A 35 -21.78 -24.73 -24.33
N GLU A 36 -22.20 -23.82 -25.21
CA GLU A 36 -23.32 -22.90 -24.95
C GLU A 36 -24.69 -23.57 -25.17
N THR A 37 -24.70 -24.82 -25.64
CA THR A 37 -25.89 -25.65 -25.83
C THR A 37 -25.90 -26.80 -24.81
N PRO A 38 -27.09 -27.24 -24.35
CA PRO A 38 -27.21 -28.36 -23.41
C PRO A 38 -26.55 -29.63 -23.94
N CYS A 39 -25.86 -30.37 -23.06
CA CYS A 39 -25.17 -31.61 -23.44
C CYS A 39 -26.16 -32.61 -24.03
N ALA A 40 -25.74 -33.35 -25.07
CA ALA A 40 -26.56 -34.40 -25.66
C ALA A 40 -26.87 -35.49 -24.61
N ASN A 41 -28.07 -36.09 -24.68
CA ASN A 41 -28.77 -36.92 -23.67
C ASN A 41 -28.04 -38.16 -23.10
N ALA A 42 -26.73 -38.31 -23.25
CA ALA A 42 -25.93 -39.40 -22.69
C ALA A 42 -24.77 -38.93 -21.76
N GLU A 43 -24.56 -37.63 -21.59
CA GLU A 43 -23.45 -37.10 -20.78
C GLU A 43 -23.93 -36.63 -19.41
N LYS A 44 -23.23 -37.05 -18.34
CA LYS A 44 -23.53 -36.63 -16.97
C LYS A 44 -23.22 -35.14 -16.83
N GLN A 45 -24.26 -34.34 -16.63
CA GLN A 45 -24.13 -32.93 -16.24
C GLN A 45 -23.50 -32.87 -14.84
N SER A 46 -22.19 -32.62 -14.76
CA SER A 46 -21.54 -32.36 -13.48
C SER A 46 -21.76 -30.89 -13.13
N ASP A 47 -22.41 -30.65 -11.99
CA ASP A 47 -22.63 -29.31 -11.44
C ASP A 47 -21.29 -28.54 -11.37
N VAL A 48 -21.19 -27.45 -12.11
CA VAL A 48 -20.03 -26.58 -12.08
C VAL A 48 -20.10 -25.86 -10.75
N ARG A 49 -19.30 -26.31 -9.77
CA ARG A 49 -19.13 -25.58 -8.51
C ARG A 49 -18.62 -24.18 -8.80
N THR A 50 -19.52 -23.21 -8.92
CA THR A 50 -19.19 -21.81 -8.82
C THR A 50 -18.78 -21.57 -7.38
N PHE A 51 -17.48 -21.41 -7.15
CA PHE A 51 -17.00 -20.88 -5.88
C PHE A 51 -17.60 -19.48 -5.74
N ALA A 52 -18.51 -19.30 -4.78
CA ALA A 52 -18.97 -17.97 -4.41
C ALA A 52 -17.72 -17.13 -4.14
N ALA A 53 -17.65 -15.93 -4.75
CA ALA A 53 -16.62 -14.97 -4.39
C ALA A 53 -16.62 -14.85 -2.86
N PRO A 54 -15.44 -14.92 -2.21
CA PRO A 54 -15.40 -14.81 -0.76
C PRO A 54 -16.12 -13.53 -0.37
N SER A 55 -17.13 -13.65 0.51
CA SER A 55 -17.79 -12.49 1.11
C SER A 55 -16.70 -11.53 1.59
N PRO A 56 -16.83 -10.21 1.35
CA PRO A 56 -15.82 -9.27 1.79
C PRO A 56 -15.60 -9.50 3.29
N SER A 57 -14.41 -9.98 3.65
CA SER A 57 -14.03 -10.12 5.05
C SER A 57 -14.22 -8.75 5.72
N PRO A 58 -14.62 -8.70 7.00
CA PRO A 58 -14.68 -7.45 7.72
C PRO A 58 -13.34 -6.72 7.53
N ALA A 59 -13.41 -5.48 7.03
CA ALA A 59 -12.24 -4.67 6.70
C ALA A 59 -11.26 -4.73 7.88
N THR A 60 -10.11 -5.35 7.65
CA THR A 60 -9.10 -5.44 8.71
C THR A 60 -8.54 -4.04 8.96
N ALA A 61 -7.91 -3.78 10.11
CA ALA A 61 -7.26 -2.49 10.37
C ALA A 61 -6.24 -2.08 9.27
N GLN A 62 -5.78 -3.03 8.45
CA GLN A 62 -4.95 -2.80 7.26
C GLN A 62 -5.71 -2.17 6.08
N ASP A 63 -7.03 -2.35 6.00
CA ASP A 63 -7.89 -1.76 4.96
C ASP A 63 -8.29 -0.31 5.25
N MET A 64 -8.24 0.12 6.51
CA MET A 64 -8.55 1.50 6.90
C MET A 64 -7.36 2.46 6.82
N ARG A 65 -6.17 1.99 6.42
CA ARG A 65 -4.97 2.86 6.32
C ARG A 65 -5.10 3.84 5.16
N SER A 66 -4.59 5.06 5.36
CA SER A 66 -4.51 6.03 4.27
C SER A 66 -3.49 5.57 3.20
N PRO A 67 -3.61 6.04 1.94
CA PRO A 67 -2.61 5.79 0.91
C PRO A 67 -1.20 6.26 1.30
N ALA A 68 -1.09 7.33 2.08
CA ALA A 68 0.17 7.85 2.59
C ALA A 68 0.82 6.88 3.58
N ASP A 69 0.05 6.34 4.53
CA ASP A 69 0.55 5.35 5.49
C ASP A 69 1.04 4.08 4.79
N ARG A 70 0.28 3.60 3.79
CA ARG A 70 0.68 2.44 2.98
C ARG A 70 2.00 2.68 2.26
N SER A 71 2.16 3.87 1.66
CA SER A 71 3.39 4.24 0.96
C SER A 71 4.58 4.31 1.92
N ALA A 72 4.41 4.89 3.12
CA ALA A 72 5.44 4.96 4.14
C ALA A 72 5.88 3.57 4.63
N ILE A 73 4.91 2.65 4.83
CA ILE A 73 5.19 1.25 5.20
C ILE A 73 5.98 0.55 4.08
N ASN A 74 5.58 0.71 2.82
CA ASN A 74 6.27 0.06 1.69
C ASN A 74 7.72 0.54 1.57
N VAL A 75 7.97 1.85 1.71
CA VAL A 75 9.33 2.41 1.69
C VAL A 75 10.15 1.85 2.87
N ALA A 76 9.57 1.76 4.05
CA ALA A 76 10.25 1.21 5.23
C ALA A 76 10.60 -0.28 5.09
N ILE A 77 9.74 -1.08 4.45
CA ILE A 77 10.05 -2.49 4.12
C ILE A 77 11.26 -2.57 3.20
N LEU A 78 11.30 -1.76 2.14
CA LEU A 78 12.42 -1.74 1.19
C LEU A 78 13.73 -1.27 1.84
N GLN A 79 13.64 -0.35 2.80
CA GLN A 79 14.79 0.21 3.49
C GLN A 79 15.22 -0.58 4.74
N GLY A 80 14.45 -1.60 5.14
CA GLY A 80 14.77 -2.45 6.27
C GLY A 80 14.72 -1.75 7.63
N HIS A 81 13.72 -0.89 7.86
CA HIS A 81 13.51 -0.24 9.17
C HIS A 81 12.04 -0.33 9.62
N PRO A 82 11.77 -0.27 10.94
CA PRO A 82 10.41 -0.36 11.44
C PRO A 82 9.72 1.01 11.37
N VAL A 83 8.42 1.02 11.08
CA VAL A 83 7.57 2.22 11.21
C VAL A 83 6.28 1.93 11.96
N ARG A 84 5.71 2.97 12.57
CA ARG A 84 4.42 2.89 13.27
C ARG A 84 3.33 2.43 12.31
N GLY A 85 2.43 1.59 12.79
CA GLY A 85 1.32 1.07 12.01
C GLY A 85 1.64 -0.20 11.22
N MET A 86 2.90 -0.62 11.12
CA MET A 86 3.24 -1.94 10.57
C MET A 86 2.58 -3.06 11.38
N THR A 87 2.03 -4.05 10.69
CA THR A 87 1.68 -5.34 11.29
C THR A 87 2.93 -6.16 11.57
N LEU A 88 2.80 -7.22 12.38
CA LEU A 88 3.89 -8.17 12.61
C LEU A 88 4.46 -8.75 11.31
N LYS A 89 3.62 -9.02 10.29
CA LYS A 89 4.08 -9.55 9.00
C LYS A 89 4.90 -8.53 8.21
N GLU A 90 4.46 -7.28 8.18
CA GLU A 90 5.18 -6.18 7.52
C GLU A 90 6.49 -5.89 8.25
N LEU A 91 6.46 -5.84 9.58
CA LEU A 91 7.64 -5.67 10.42
C LEU A 91 8.65 -6.82 10.21
N GLN A 92 8.17 -8.07 10.15
CA GLN A 92 9.01 -9.23 9.86
C GLN A 92 9.60 -9.16 8.45
N SER A 93 8.87 -8.64 7.47
CA SER A 93 9.36 -8.48 6.10
C SER A 93 10.44 -7.40 6.01
N ALA A 94 10.28 -6.30 6.77
CA ALA A 94 11.25 -5.22 6.84
C ALA A 94 12.51 -5.61 7.63
N MET A 95 12.32 -6.17 8.82
CA MET A 95 13.38 -6.32 9.81
C MET A 95 13.90 -7.75 9.93
N GLY A 96 13.18 -8.76 9.45
CA GLY A 96 13.44 -10.16 9.77
C GLY A 96 13.05 -10.50 11.21
N ALA A 97 13.66 -11.56 11.75
CA ALA A 97 13.38 -12.01 13.12
C ALA A 97 14.00 -11.05 14.16
N PRO A 98 13.31 -10.79 15.28
CA PRO A 98 13.89 -10.05 16.39
C PRO A 98 14.96 -10.89 17.09
N THR A 99 15.95 -10.21 17.66
CA THR A 99 16.98 -10.82 18.51
C THR A 99 16.36 -11.31 19.83
N ARG A 100 15.42 -10.53 20.37
CA ARG A 100 14.71 -10.85 21.60
C ARG A 100 13.28 -10.33 21.56
N ILE A 101 12.37 -11.05 22.21
CA ILE A 101 11.00 -10.61 22.46
C ILE A 101 10.77 -10.60 23.96
N ASN A 102 10.36 -9.46 24.50
CA ASN A 102 9.88 -9.32 25.86
C ASN A 102 8.35 -9.15 25.82
N THR A 103 7.62 -10.08 26.42
CA THR A 103 6.17 -10.01 26.56
C THR A 103 5.82 -9.65 28.00
N GLY A 104 4.91 -8.69 28.19
CA GLY A 104 4.36 -8.35 29.50
C GLY A 104 2.84 -8.29 29.47
N ASP A 105 2.21 -8.83 30.51
CA ASP A 105 0.79 -8.66 30.77
C ASP A 105 0.62 -7.50 31.76
N TYR A 106 0.21 -6.34 31.27
CA TYR A 106 0.03 -5.14 32.07
C TYR A 106 -1.46 -4.78 32.16
N PRO A 107 -1.92 -4.21 33.29
CA PRO A 107 -3.25 -3.64 33.38
C PRO A 107 -3.35 -2.47 32.39
N GLY A 108 -3.95 -2.71 31.22
CA GLY A 108 -3.99 -1.76 30.10
C GLY A 108 -3.77 -2.39 28.72
N GLY A 109 -3.32 -3.64 28.64
CA GLY A 109 -3.26 -4.40 27.39
C GLY A 109 -1.94 -5.18 27.18
N PHE A 110 -1.99 -6.18 26.30
CA PHE A 110 -0.82 -6.94 25.88
C PHE A 110 0.14 -6.05 25.10
N THR A 111 1.26 -5.71 25.74
CA THR A 111 2.35 -5.00 25.08
C THR A 111 3.50 -5.97 24.88
N GLU A 112 3.86 -6.17 23.62
CA GLU A 112 5.04 -6.95 23.25
C GLU A 112 6.14 -6.00 22.79
N GLN A 113 7.34 -6.15 23.35
CA GLN A 113 8.52 -5.44 22.93
C GLN A 113 9.42 -6.40 22.13
N ARG A 114 9.66 -6.05 20.86
CA ARG A 114 10.59 -6.75 19.96
C ARG A 114 11.88 -5.97 19.86
N ILE A 115 13.00 -6.62 20.12
CA ILE A 115 14.33 -6.01 20.14
C ILE A 115 15.11 -6.52 18.93
N TYR A 116 15.61 -5.58 18.12
CA TYR A 116 16.41 -5.85 16.94
C TYR A 116 17.79 -5.23 17.12
N GLU A 117 18.80 -6.07 17.31
CA GLU A 117 20.19 -5.64 17.39
C GLU A 117 20.80 -5.68 15.99
N ARG A 118 21.35 -4.55 15.54
CA ARG A 118 21.96 -4.37 14.21
C ARG A 118 23.28 -3.63 14.36
N ASP A 119 24.10 -3.68 13.31
CA ASP A 119 25.40 -2.98 13.29
C ASP A 119 25.26 -1.45 13.48
N ASN A 120 24.11 -0.89 13.11
CA ASN A 120 23.80 0.54 13.22
C ASN A 120 23.03 0.94 14.50
N GLY A 121 22.84 0.01 15.45
CA GLY A 121 22.19 0.25 16.72
C GLY A 121 21.09 -0.76 17.06
N THR A 122 20.40 -0.52 18.18
CA THR A 122 19.31 -1.40 18.64
C THR A 122 17.96 -0.70 18.49
N PHE A 123 17.00 -1.40 17.88
CA PHE A 123 15.62 -0.97 17.79
C PHE A 123 14.75 -1.71 18.82
N TYR A 124 14.05 -0.95 19.65
CA TYR A 124 13.02 -1.44 20.57
C TYR A 124 11.66 -1.10 19.96
N VAL A 125 10.99 -2.10 19.42
CA VAL A 125 9.70 -1.96 18.73
C VAL A 125 8.60 -2.47 19.65
N TYR A 126 7.66 -1.59 20.00
CA TYR A 126 6.53 -1.94 20.87
C TYR A 126 5.30 -2.18 20.00
N THR A 127 4.70 -3.34 20.16
CA THR A 127 3.51 -3.77 19.44
C THR A 127 2.35 -4.00 20.39
N GLU A 128 1.17 -3.63 19.94
CA GLU A 128 -0.11 -3.81 20.62
C GLU A 128 -1.08 -4.40 19.60
N SER A 129 -1.77 -5.48 19.96
CA SER A 129 -2.68 -6.20 19.03
C SER A 129 -2.02 -6.55 17.68
N GLY A 130 -0.72 -6.88 17.70
CA GLY A 130 0.04 -7.24 16.49
C GLY A 130 0.39 -6.08 15.56
N VAL A 131 0.28 -4.83 16.02
CA VAL A 131 0.62 -3.63 15.25
C VAL A 131 1.64 -2.79 16.00
N VAL A 132 2.63 -2.24 15.30
CA VAL A 132 3.66 -1.34 15.86
C VAL A 132 3.01 -0.04 16.32
N ARG A 133 3.14 0.26 17.62
CA ARG A 133 2.63 1.48 18.25
C ARG A 133 3.71 2.53 18.47
N SER A 134 4.89 2.08 18.89
CA SER A 134 6.03 2.97 19.13
C SER A 134 7.34 2.25 18.86
N ILE A 135 8.36 3.05 18.56
CA ILE A 135 9.71 2.58 18.24
C ILE A 135 10.67 3.49 19.03
N GLN A 136 11.63 2.88 19.70
CA GLN A 136 12.77 3.57 20.27
C GLN A 136 14.04 3.00 19.63
N THR A 137 15.03 3.85 19.40
CA THR A 137 16.30 3.42 18.81
C THR A 137 17.42 3.89 19.72
N SER A 138 18.22 2.96 20.23
CA SER A 138 19.54 3.27 20.79
C SER A 138 20.56 3.14 19.66
N ALA A 139 20.63 4.16 18.83
CA ALA A 139 21.80 4.30 17.97
C ALA A 139 22.94 4.88 18.81
N ALA A 140 24.18 4.42 18.59
CA ALA A 140 25.32 5.32 18.67
C ALA A 140 25.16 6.33 17.52
N ILE A 141 24.23 7.28 17.68
CA ILE A 141 23.95 8.40 16.78
C ILE A 141 24.10 8.03 15.29
N ALA A 142 23.11 7.33 14.72
CA ALA A 142 22.78 7.60 13.33
C ALA A 142 22.20 9.02 13.35
N ARG A 143 23.09 10.00 13.17
CA ARG A 143 22.75 11.40 13.02
C ARG A 143 21.59 11.45 12.04
N THR A 144 20.46 11.97 12.48
CA THR A 144 19.51 12.57 11.56
C THR A 144 20.31 13.37 10.53
N PRO A 145 20.06 13.26 9.21
CA PRO A 145 20.74 14.10 8.22
C PRO A 145 20.48 15.62 8.44
N SER A 146 19.71 16.01 9.45
CA SER A 146 19.52 17.39 9.89
C SER A 146 20.55 17.91 10.90
N GLN A 147 21.55 17.12 11.29
CA GLN A 147 22.74 17.63 11.99
C GLN A 147 23.93 17.72 11.02
N GLN A 148 23.74 18.53 9.98
CA GLN A 148 24.81 19.27 9.28
C GLN A 148 25.47 20.24 10.26
N ALA A 149 26.15 19.70 11.26
CA ALA A 149 27.18 20.41 11.99
C ALA A 149 28.50 19.73 11.63
N ARG A 150 29.06 20.18 10.49
CA ARG A 150 30.46 20.13 10.02
C ARG A 150 30.64 19.43 8.67
N ALA A 151 31.43 20.11 7.84
CA ALA A 151 31.79 19.84 6.45
C ALA A 151 30.76 20.31 5.41
N CYS A 152 31.29 20.91 4.35
CA CYS A 152 30.55 21.54 3.29
C CYS A 152 29.54 20.60 2.62
N PRO A 153 28.46 21.15 2.03
CA PRO A 153 27.41 20.34 1.41
C PRO A 153 27.96 19.35 0.40
N SER A 154 27.35 18.17 0.31
CA SER A 154 27.78 17.17 -0.66
C SER A 154 27.41 17.57 -2.10
N GLU A 155 28.06 16.98 -3.09
CA GLU A 155 27.73 17.16 -4.52
C GLU A 155 26.25 16.85 -4.83
N PHE A 156 25.67 15.87 -4.13
CA PHE A 156 24.26 15.53 -4.27
C PHE A 156 23.34 16.64 -3.74
N ASP A 157 23.70 17.25 -2.60
CA ASP A 157 22.93 18.36 -2.03
C ASP A 157 22.95 19.59 -2.94
N ILE A 158 24.11 19.89 -3.53
CA ILE A 158 24.29 20.98 -4.50
C ILE A 158 23.41 20.75 -5.74
N LYS A 159 23.43 19.54 -6.32
CA LYS A 159 22.60 19.20 -7.49
C LYS A 159 21.11 19.25 -7.20
N ASN A 160 20.66 18.80 -6.02
CA ASN A 160 19.26 18.90 -5.65
C ASN A 160 18.79 20.35 -5.54
N GLU A 161 19.64 21.23 -4.98
CA GLU A 161 19.32 22.64 -4.92
C GLU A 161 19.38 23.31 -6.31
N GLU A 162 20.25 22.88 -7.22
CA GLU A 162 20.24 23.35 -8.62
C GLU A 162 18.93 23.00 -9.34
N VAL A 163 18.42 21.78 -9.14
CA VAL A 163 17.11 21.39 -9.67
C VAL A 163 16.02 22.26 -9.05
N SER A 164 16.08 22.52 -7.74
CA SER A 164 15.14 23.41 -7.05
C SER A 164 15.17 24.83 -7.63
N ALA A 165 16.37 25.39 -7.84
CA ALA A 165 16.56 26.72 -8.42
C ALA A 165 16.01 26.83 -9.84
N ASN A 166 16.00 25.74 -10.61
CA ASN A 166 15.47 25.72 -11.97
C ASN A 166 13.95 25.46 -12.05
N SER A 167 13.26 25.28 -10.91
CA SER A 167 11.82 25.07 -10.90
C SER A 167 11.06 26.19 -11.62
N ILE A 168 10.07 25.80 -12.43
CA ILE A 168 9.18 26.72 -13.16
C ILE A 168 8.28 27.52 -12.22
N SER A 169 8.06 27.03 -10.98
CA SER A 169 7.19 27.67 -10.00
C SER A 169 7.85 28.80 -9.22
N LEU A 170 9.14 29.07 -9.43
CA LEU A 170 9.88 30.12 -8.73
C LEU A 170 9.83 31.45 -9.46
N THR A 171 9.56 32.50 -8.71
CA THR A 171 9.73 33.89 -9.18
C THR A 171 11.22 34.21 -9.37
N GLU A 172 11.54 35.21 -10.19
CA GLU A 172 12.92 35.62 -10.44
C GLU A 172 13.71 35.96 -9.16
N PRO A 173 13.16 36.69 -8.17
CA PRO A 173 13.86 36.93 -6.91
C PRO A 173 14.20 35.63 -6.16
N GLN A 174 13.24 34.70 -6.05
CA GLN A 174 13.45 33.42 -5.37
C GLN A 174 14.49 32.56 -6.07
N ARG A 175 14.49 32.57 -7.41
CA ARG A 175 15.49 31.90 -8.24
C ARG A 175 16.89 32.45 -7.97
N ARG A 176 17.05 33.78 -7.89
CA ARG A 176 18.33 34.42 -7.54
C ARG A 176 18.82 34.06 -6.15
N ASP A 177 17.93 34.01 -5.16
CA ASP A 177 18.30 33.64 -3.79
C ASP A 177 18.76 32.18 -3.71
N LYS A 178 18.07 31.28 -4.42
CA LYS A 178 18.49 29.88 -4.57
C LYS A 178 19.84 29.74 -5.27
N GLN A 179 20.08 30.50 -6.35
CA GLN A 179 21.36 30.52 -7.05
C GLN A 179 22.51 31.01 -6.17
N ARG A 180 22.27 32.04 -5.34
CA ARG A 180 23.25 32.53 -4.37
C ARG A 180 23.58 31.46 -3.34
N LYS A 181 22.57 30.78 -2.80
CA LYS A 181 22.75 29.66 -1.88
C LYS A 181 23.61 28.55 -2.51
N ILE A 182 23.36 28.18 -3.76
CA ILE A 182 24.18 27.17 -4.47
C ILE A 182 25.63 27.63 -4.61
N ALA A 183 25.87 28.91 -4.91
CA ALA A 183 27.21 29.48 -5.01
C ALA A 183 27.94 29.40 -3.65
N ASP A 184 27.27 29.73 -2.55
CA ASP A 184 27.82 29.63 -1.19
C ASP A 184 28.12 28.16 -0.82
N MET A 185 27.22 27.24 -1.19
CA MET A 185 27.41 25.79 -0.99
C MET A 185 28.64 25.26 -1.73
N ARG A 186 28.86 25.71 -2.98
CA ARG A 186 30.04 25.34 -3.79
C ARG A 186 31.32 25.98 -3.26
N ALA A 187 31.28 27.23 -2.82
CA ALA A 187 32.43 27.98 -2.31
C ALA A 187 32.96 27.45 -0.97
N CYS A 188 32.12 26.76 -0.20
CA CYS A 188 32.54 26.08 1.00
C CYS A 188 33.51 24.93 0.69
N ARG A 189 33.29 24.19 -0.41
CA ARG A 189 34.02 22.96 -0.77
C ARG A 189 35.45 23.25 -1.21
#